data_AF-A0A9Q0I185-F1
#
_entry.id   AF-A0A9Q0I185-F1
#
_cell.length_a   1.000
_cell.length_b   1.000
_cell.length_c   1.000
_cell.angle_alpha   90.00
_cell.angle_beta   90.00
_cell.angle_gamma   90.00
#
_symmetry.space_group_name_H-M   'P 1'
#
loop_
_entity.id
_entity.type
_entity.pdbx_description
1 polymer ?
#
loop_
_entity_poly.entity_id
_entity_poly.type
_entity_poly.pdbx_seq_one_letter_code
_entity_poly.pdbx_strand_id
1 'polypeptide(L)'
;MRASLAQAVDHAANRTQFGSKIHTYGAIQEKLARMTMMQYVTESMAYMISGNMDSGASEFQIEAAISKIFASEAAWTVTDECIQIMGGMGFMKDSGVERVMRDLRIFRIFEGTNDILRQFVALNGFQSAGTQLKSLQRAMKSPLGNAGLLAEELTKRAKRKAGLASGLTLQGNIHPELAQSGDLTVKAIEQFDEQFVLKRVADCAIDLYAMGVVLSRASRSLSQGHPSAQHEKMLCETWCVEAHDRITRDLRTLRSSQSRQLFNNLRAISAAVVENGGVVSPHPLGF
;
A
#
# COMPACT_ATOMS: atom_id res chain seq x y z
N MET A 1 -12.30 -14.44 0.08
CA MET A 1 -12.69 -13.74 -1.18
C MET A 1 -13.58 -14.58 -2.07
N ARG A 2 -13.10 -15.66 -2.71
CA ARG A 2 -13.92 -16.50 -3.62
C ARG A 2 -15.27 -16.90 -3.02
N ALA A 3 -15.27 -17.38 -1.76
CA ALA A 3 -16.50 -17.75 -1.06
C ALA A 3 -17.44 -16.56 -0.81
N SER A 4 -16.94 -15.43 -0.29
CA SER A 4 -17.75 -14.22 -0.09
C SER A 4 -18.33 -13.70 -1.42
N LEU A 5 -17.54 -13.73 -2.49
CA LEU A 5 -18.00 -13.33 -3.82
C LEU A 5 -19.12 -14.25 -4.32
N ALA A 6 -19.00 -15.58 -4.13
CA ALA A 6 -20.04 -16.52 -4.52
C ALA A 6 -21.37 -16.25 -3.77
N GLN A 7 -21.31 -15.95 -2.46
CA GLN A 7 -22.50 -15.60 -1.69
C GLN A 7 -23.12 -14.28 -2.13
N ALA A 8 -22.30 -13.26 -2.41
CA ALA A 8 -22.77 -11.97 -2.92
C ALA A 8 -23.45 -12.12 -4.29
N VAL A 9 -22.85 -12.89 -5.20
CA VAL A 9 -23.41 -13.17 -6.54
C VAL A 9 -24.74 -13.92 -6.42
N ASP A 10 -24.81 -14.96 -5.59
CA ASP A 10 -26.04 -15.72 -5.37
C ASP A 10 -27.16 -14.83 -4.81
N HIS A 11 -26.85 -14.02 -3.78
CA HIS A 11 -27.81 -13.08 -3.22
C HIS A 11 -28.28 -12.07 -4.29
N ALA A 12 -27.35 -11.53 -5.07
CA ALA A 12 -27.66 -10.55 -6.09
C ALA A 12 -28.50 -11.11 -7.25
N ALA A 13 -28.29 -12.37 -7.62
CA ALA A 13 -29.04 -13.09 -8.63
C ALA A 13 -30.48 -13.39 -8.18
N ASN A 14 -30.67 -13.66 -6.89
CA ASN A 14 -31.94 -14.17 -6.37
C ASN A 14 -32.81 -13.10 -5.69
N ARG A 15 -32.23 -12.04 -5.12
CA ARG A 15 -32.98 -11.00 -4.41
C ARG A 15 -33.71 -10.08 -5.40
N THR A 16 -35.03 -9.98 -5.26
CA THR A 16 -35.84 -8.98 -5.96
C THR A 16 -36.10 -7.78 -5.05
N GLN A 17 -35.83 -6.57 -5.54
CA GLN A 17 -36.23 -5.32 -4.91
C GLN A 17 -36.59 -4.32 -6.00
N PHE A 18 -37.51 -3.38 -5.74
CA PHE A 18 -37.95 -2.39 -6.75
C PHE A 18 -38.32 -3.01 -8.11
N GLY A 19 -38.91 -4.22 -8.10
CA GLY A 19 -39.40 -4.89 -9.31
C GLY A 19 -38.35 -5.62 -10.17
N SER A 20 -37.07 -5.69 -9.78
CA SER A 20 -36.05 -6.44 -10.53
C SER A 20 -35.06 -7.16 -9.62
N LYS A 21 -34.30 -8.12 -10.18
CA LYS A 21 -33.19 -8.75 -9.46
C LYS A 21 -32.09 -7.73 -9.21
N ILE A 22 -31.52 -7.69 -8.01
CA ILE A 22 -30.63 -6.57 -7.66
C ILE A 22 -29.33 -6.52 -8.48
N HIS A 23 -28.90 -7.63 -9.09
CA HIS A 23 -27.75 -7.64 -10.02
C HIS A 23 -27.98 -6.79 -11.29
N THR A 24 -29.20 -6.35 -11.58
CA THR A 24 -29.49 -5.45 -12.71
C THR A 24 -29.17 -4.00 -12.40
N TYR A 25 -28.92 -3.65 -11.14
CA TYR A 25 -28.62 -2.27 -10.72
C TYR A 25 -27.13 -1.99 -10.78
N GLY A 26 -26.75 -0.86 -11.39
CA GLY A 26 -25.36 -0.46 -11.60
C GLY A 26 -24.53 -0.43 -10.31
N ALA A 27 -25.11 0.02 -9.19
CA ALA A 27 -24.42 0.02 -7.90
C ALA A 27 -24.03 -1.38 -7.41
N ILE A 28 -24.81 -2.41 -7.72
CA ILE A 28 -24.48 -3.82 -7.38
C ILE A 28 -23.46 -4.37 -8.37
N GLN A 29 -23.62 -4.06 -9.67
CA GLN A 29 -22.69 -4.47 -10.72
C GLN A 29 -21.27 -3.95 -10.44
N GLU A 30 -21.14 -2.68 -10.05
CA GLU A 30 -19.85 -2.08 -9.70
C GLU A 30 -19.19 -2.81 -8.52
N LYS A 31 -19.94 -3.11 -7.46
CA LYS A 31 -19.43 -3.86 -6.29
C LYS A 31 -18.93 -5.24 -6.70
N LEU A 32 -19.74 -6.01 -7.44
CA LEU A 32 -19.35 -7.34 -7.92
C LEU A 32 -18.11 -7.30 -8.84
N ALA A 33 -18.03 -6.30 -9.73
CA ALA A 33 -16.87 -6.11 -10.61
C ALA A 33 -15.60 -5.79 -9.81
N ARG A 34 -15.66 -4.82 -8.88
CA ARG A 34 -14.53 -4.46 -8.01
C ARG A 34 -14.07 -5.62 -7.14
N MET A 35 -15.01 -6.37 -6.56
CA MET A 35 -14.71 -7.57 -5.77
C MET A 35 -13.99 -8.64 -6.59
N THR A 36 -14.45 -8.84 -7.83
CA THR A 36 -13.84 -9.81 -8.76
C THR A 36 -12.43 -9.40 -9.16
N MET A 37 -12.20 -8.11 -9.50
CA MET A 37 -10.86 -7.60 -9.81
C MET A 37 -9.90 -7.77 -8.64
N MET A 38 -10.31 -7.43 -7.41
CA MET A 38 -9.48 -7.60 -6.21
C MET A 38 -9.11 -9.06 -5.95
N GLN A 39 -10.05 -9.99 -6.15
CA GLN A 39 -9.78 -11.42 -6.04
C GLN A 39 -8.80 -11.88 -7.12
N TYR A 40 -9.00 -11.44 -8.37
CA TYR A 40 -8.14 -11.80 -9.50
C TYR A 40 -6.71 -11.32 -9.31
N VAL A 41 -6.51 -10.07 -8.89
CA VAL A 41 -5.17 -9.51 -8.58
C VAL A 41 -4.52 -10.31 -7.45
N THR A 42 -5.24 -10.53 -6.34
CA THR A 42 -4.68 -11.22 -5.16
C THR A 42 -4.22 -12.64 -5.50
N GLU A 43 -5.04 -13.40 -6.21
CA GLU A 43 -4.67 -14.75 -6.62
C GLU A 43 -3.48 -14.74 -7.58
N SER A 44 -3.46 -13.79 -8.51
CA SER A 44 -2.35 -13.67 -9.45
C SER A 44 -1.03 -13.35 -8.75
N MET A 45 -1.05 -12.49 -7.71
CA MET A 45 0.13 -12.20 -6.90
C MET A 45 0.60 -13.45 -6.14
N ALA A 46 -0.33 -14.14 -5.47
CA ALA A 46 0.01 -15.33 -4.68
C ALA A 46 0.70 -16.40 -5.52
N TYR A 47 0.15 -16.71 -6.70
CA TYR A 47 0.74 -17.72 -7.59
C TYR A 47 1.99 -17.25 -8.33
N MET A 48 2.12 -15.96 -8.62
CA MET A 48 3.36 -15.43 -9.18
C MET A 48 4.52 -15.56 -8.19
N ILE A 49 4.28 -15.21 -6.92
CA ILE A 49 5.29 -15.29 -5.88
C ILE A 49 5.67 -16.74 -5.59
N SER A 50 4.70 -17.64 -5.43
CA SER A 50 5.00 -19.06 -5.21
C SER A 50 5.75 -19.65 -6.41
N GLY A 51 5.36 -19.31 -7.64
CA GLY A 51 6.07 -19.74 -8.85
C GLY A 51 7.51 -19.22 -8.93
N ASN A 52 7.76 -17.98 -8.49
CA ASN A 52 9.12 -17.44 -8.40
C ASN A 52 9.95 -18.20 -7.36
N MET A 53 9.38 -18.51 -6.20
CA MET A 53 10.03 -19.30 -5.15
C MET A 53 10.39 -20.71 -5.65
N ASP A 54 9.45 -21.38 -6.32
CA ASP A 54 9.66 -22.71 -6.90
C ASP A 54 10.71 -22.70 -8.01
N SER A 55 10.87 -21.56 -8.71
CA SER A 55 11.90 -21.35 -9.73
C SER A 55 13.27 -20.98 -9.15
N GLY A 56 13.42 -20.96 -7.83
CA GLY A 56 14.69 -20.69 -7.15
C GLY A 56 15.02 -19.21 -6.96
N ALA A 57 14.04 -18.30 -7.09
CA ALA A 57 14.26 -16.89 -6.79
C ALA A 57 14.64 -16.70 -5.32
N SER A 58 15.77 -16.04 -5.05
CA SER A 58 16.28 -15.79 -3.69
C SER A 58 15.83 -14.44 -3.12
N GLU A 59 15.35 -13.53 -3.96
CA GLU A 59 14.90 -12.19 -3.56
C GLU A 59 13.46 -11.97 -4.01
N PHE A 60 12.53 -11.97 -3.05
CA PHE A 60 11.09 -11.78 -3.29
C PHE A 60 10.40 -11.08 -2.10
N GLN A 61 11.17 -10.53 -1.16
CA GLN A 61 10.65 -9.96 0.08
C GLN A 61 9.73 -8.74 -0.16
N ILE A 62 9.99 -7.94 -1.20
CA ILE A 62 9.16 -6.77 -1.53
C ILE A 62 7.82 -7.24 -2.09
N GLU A 63 7.84 -8.19 -3.02
CA GLU A 63 6.67 -8.81 -3.64
C GLU A 63 5.81 -9.53 -2.60
N ALA A 64 6.44 -10.27 -1.68
CA ALA A 64 5.77 -10.91 -0.56
C ALA A 64 5.06 -9.88 0.34
N ALA A 65 5.74 -8.80 0.73
CA ALA A 65 5.15 -7.72 1.52
C ALA A 65 3.98 -7.04 0.78
N ILE A 66 4.14 -6.73 -0.51
CA ILE A 66 3.09 -6.16 -1.36
C ILE A 66 1.87 -7.09 -1.39
N SER A 67 2.06 -8.38 -1.65
CA SER A 67 0.96 -9.34 -1.73
C SER A 67 0.23 -9.49 -0.40
N LYS A 68 0.94 -9.47 0.73
CA LYS A 68 0.34 -9.56 2.07
C LYS A 68 -0.55 -8.34 2.36
N ILE A 69 -0.02 -7.13 2.10
CA ILE A 69 -0.79 -5.89 2.26
C ILE A 69 -2.03 -5.92 1.37
N PHE A 70 -1.84 -6.19 0.08
CA PHE A 70 -2.91 -6.18 -0.90
C PHE A 70 -3.99 -7.22 -0.58
N ALA A 71 -3.60 -8.47 -0.35
CA ALA A 71 -4.52 -9.57 -0.10
C ALA A 71 -5.37 -9.36 1.15
N SER A 72 -4.77 -8.86 2.23
CA SER A 72 -5.47 -8.62 3.50
C SER A 72 -6.48 -7.48 3.41
N GLU A 73 -6.15 -6.41 2.67
CA GLU A 73 -7.05 -5.28 2.43
C GLU A 73 -8.13 -5.62 1.39
N ALA A 74 -7.77 -6.31 0.31
CA ALA A 74 -8.71 -6.82 -0.68
C ALA A 74 -9.73 -7.77 -0.04
N ALA A 75 -9.29 -8.73 0.79
CA ALA A 75 -10.19 -9.66 1.44
C ALA A 75 -11.16 -8.97 2.41
N TRP A 76 -10.67 -7.96 3.14
CA TRP A 76 -11.50 -7.11 4.00
C TRP A 76 -12.59 -6.41 3.17
N THR A 77 -12.21 -5.65 2.14
CA THR A 77 -13.16 -4.92 1.29
C THR A 77 -14.15 -5.86 0.59
N VAL A 78 -13.70 -7.00 0.07
CA VAL A 78 -14.59 -7.98 -0.58
C VAL A 78 -15.62 -8.54 0.40
N THR A 79 -15.24 -8.78 1.64
CA THR A 79 -16.16 -9.36 2.63
C THR A 79 -17.12 -8.30 3.17
N ASP A 80 -16.64 -7.07 3.36
CA ASP A 80 -17.47 -5.90 3.69
C ASP A 80 -18.54 -5.65 2.61
N GLU A 81 -18.14 -5.64 1.34
CA GLU A 81 -19.08 -5.45 0.22
C GLU A 81 -20.05 -6.61 0.04
N CYS A 82 -19.64 -7.84 0.40
CA CYS A 82 -20.55 -8.97 0.47
C CYS A 82 -21.67 -8.72 1.51
N ILE A 83 -21.33 -8.23 2.70
CA ILE A 83 -22.32 -7.86 3.72
C ILE A 83 -23.24 -6.77 3.18
N GLN A 84 -22.66 -5.74 2.54
CA GLN A 84 -23.42 -4.63 1.98
C GLN A 84 -24.43 -5.07 0.90
N ILE A 85 -24.02 -5.97 0.00
CA ILE A 85 -24.89 -6.54 -1.05
C ILE A 85 -26.04 -7.36 -0.43
N MET A 86 -25.75 -8.10 0.64
CA MET A 86 -26.75 -8.91 1.37
C MET A 86 -27.65 -8.08 2.29
N GLY A 87 -27.31 -6.81 2.53
CA GLY A 87 -28.00 -5.91 3.44
C GLY A 87 -28.07 -6.48 4.86
N GLY A 88 -29.22 -6.36 5.52
CA GLY A 88 -29.41 -6.86 6.89
C GLY A 88 -29.10 -8.35 7.03
N MET A 89 -29.28 -9.16 5.99
CA MET A 89 -28.95 -10.60 6.01
C MET A 89 -27.45 -10.84 6.19
N GLY A 90 -26.59 -10.01 5.60
CA GLY A 90 -25.14 -10.14 5.73
C GLY A 90 -24.63 -9.89 7.16
N PHE A 91 -25.41 -9.17 7.98
CA PHE A 91 -25.13 -8.96 9.39
C PHE A 91 -25.59 -10.13 10.28
N MET A 92 -26.51 -10.96 9.78
CA MET A 92 -27.04 -12.08 10.55
C MET A 92 -26.00 -13.20 10.66
N LYS A 93 -25.85 -13.76 11.86
CA LYS A 93 -24.95 -14.89 12.15
C LYS A 93 -25.15 -16.07 11.20
N ASP A 94 -26.40 -16.35 10.83
CA ASP A 94 -26.76 -17.47 9.96
C ASP A 94 -26.19 -17.35 8.54
N SER A 95 -25.87 -16.13 8.07
CA SER A 95 -25.17 -15.95 6.79
C SER A 95 -23.72 -16.45 6.83
N GLY A 96 -23.09 -16.45 8.01
CA GLY A 96 -21.68 -16.75 8.20
C GLY A 96 -20.71 -15.70 7.63
N VAL A 97 -21.16 -14.67 6.92
CA VAL A 97 -20.28 -13.62 6.34
C VAL A 97 -19.72 -12.70 7.42
N GLU A 98 -20.53 -12.36 8.42
CA GLU A 98 -20.09 -11.58 9.60
C GLU A 98 -18.91 -12.25 10.31
N ARG A 99 -18.89 -13.58 10.38
CA ARG A 99 -17.80 -14.35 10.96
C ARG A 99 -16.52 -14.16 10.17
N VAL A 100 -16.60 -14.33 8.84
CA VAL A 100 -15.45 -14.12 7.95
C VAL A 100 -14.92 -12.69 8.09
N MET A 101 -15.80 -11.69 8.22
CA MET A 101 -15.39 -10.30 8.43
C MET A 101 -14.60 -10.11 9.73
N ARG A 102 -15.07 -10.70 10.84
CA ARG A 102 -14.33 -10.68 12.12
C ARG A 102 -12.97 -11.39 12.00
N ASP A 103 -12.94 -12.55 11.37
CA ASP A 103 -11.73 -13.35 11.19
C ASP A 103 -10.67 -12.60 10.36
N LEU A 104 -11.09 -11.87 9.34
CA LEU A 104 -10.19 -11.13 8.45
C LEU A 104 -9.48 -9.94 9.12
N ARG A 105 -10.01 -9.41 10.23
CA ARG A 105 -9.46 -8.19 10.84
C ARG A 105 -7.99 -8.33 11.24
N ILE A 106 -7.59 -9.52 11.72
CA ILE A 106 -6.24 -9.79 12.21
C ILE A 106 -5.19 -9.82 11.09
N PHE A 107 -5.59 -10.14 9.85
CA PHE A 107 -4.66 -10.29 8.72
C PHE A 107 -3.98 -8.97 8.32
N ARG A 108 -4.58 -7.83 8.68
CA ARG A 108 -3.99 -6.50 8.48
C ARG A 108 -2.99 -6.11 9.59
N ILE A 109 -2.86 -6.94 10.63
CA ILE A 109 -2.09 -6.64 11.85
C ILE A 109 -0.94 -7.64 12.04
N PHE A 110 -1.23 -8.94 12.09
CA PHE A 110 -0.19 -9.95 12.32
C PHE A 110 0.71 -10.17 11.09
N GLU A 111 1.79 -10.93 11.23
CA GLU A 111 2.79 -11.16 10.15
C GLU A 111 3.31 -9.83 9.56
N GLY A 112 3.56 -8.86 10.44
CA GLY A 112 3.86 -7.48 10.10
C GLY A 112 2.59 -6.66 9.84
N THR A 113 2.39 -5.58 10.58
CA THR A 113 1.25 -4.68 10.33
C THR A 113 1.36 -4.10 8.93
N ASN A 114 0.22 -3.87 8.26
CA ASN A 114 0.26 -3.33 6.90
C ASN A 114 0.93 -1.95 6.83
N ASP A 115 0.89 -1.16 7.90
CA ASP A 115 1.59 0.12 8.00
C ASP A 115 3.12 -0.07 8.01
N ILE A 116 3.62 -1.02 8.81
CA ILE A 116 5.06 -1.34 8.86
C ILE A 116 5.54 -1.96 7.54
N LEU A 117 4.74 -2.85 6.94
CA LEU A 117 5.08 -3.45 5.66
C LEU A 117 5.12 -2.40 4.53
N ARG A 118 4.27 -1.36 4.57
CA ARG A 118 4.38 -0.24 3.62
C ARG A 118 5.69 0.53 3.79
N GLN A 119 6.11 0.79 5.03
CA GLN A 119 7.42 1.42 5.28
C GLN A 119 8.55 0.53 4.74
N PHE A 120 8.46 -0.78 4.97
CA PHE A 120 9.40 -1.76 4.44
C PHE A 120 9.48 -1.72 2.91
N VAL A 121 8.34 -1.75 2.21
CA VAL A 121 8.28 -1.70 0.73
C VAL A 121 8.94 -0.42 0.20
N ALA A 122 8.59 0.74 0.75
CA ALA A 122 9.16 2.01 0.32
C ALA A 122 10.68 2.07 0.53
N LEU A 123 11.15 1.74 1.74
CA LEU A 123 12.56 1.85 2.11
C LEU A 123 13.44 0.84 1.37
N ASN A 124 13.01 -0.41 1.20
CA ASN A 124 13.78 -1.43 0.47
C ASN A 124 13.80 -1.14 -1.03
N GLY A 125 12.71 -0.60 -1.59
CA GLY A 125 12.70 -0.08 -2.96
C GLY A 125 13.76 1.02 -3.15
N PHE A 126 13.86 1.97 -2.21
CA PHE A 126 14.88 3.01 -2.25
C PHE A 126 16.30 2.48 -2.03
N GLN A 127 16.51 1.48 -1.17
CA GLN A 127 17.83 0.86 -1.00
C GLN A 127 18.33 0.24 -2.31
N SER A 128 17.43 -0.41 -3.06
CA SER A 128 17.76 -1.00 -4.37
C SER A 128 18.13 0.10 -5.38
N ALA A 129 17.31 1.16 -5.48
CA ALA A 129 17.60 2.32 -6.32
C ALA A 129 18.90 3.03 -5.90
N GLY A 130 19.14 3.19 -4.60
CA GLY A 130 20.35 3.77 -4.04
C GLY A 130 21.59 2.92 -4.30
N THR A 131 21.45 1.60 -4.34
CA THR A 131 22.54 0.68 -4.70
C THR A 131 22.87 0.79 -6.18
N GLN A 132 21.85 0.94 -7.05
CA GLN A 132 22.05 1.22 -8.48
C GLN A 132 22.68 2.60 -8.71
N LEU A 133 22.26 3.63 -7.96
CA LEU A 133 22.90 4.95 -8.00
C LEU A 133 24.35 4.89 -7.48
N LYS A 134 24.62 4.10 -6.44
CA LYS A 134 25.99 3.85 -5.95
C LYS A 134 26.82 3.03 -6.93
N SER A 135 26.26 2.07 -7.66
CA SER A 135 26.98 1.32 -8.69
C SER A 135 27.29 2.20 -9.89
N LEU A 136 26.37 3.09 -10.28
CA LEU A 136 26.61 4.16 -11.26
C LEU A 136 27.69 5.14 -10.76
N GLN A 137 27.62 5.56 -9.50
CA GLN A 137 28.61 6.44 -8.88
C GLN A 137 29.99 5.78 -8.73
N ARG A 138 30.07 4.49 -8.39
CA ARG A 138 31.32 3.69 -8.32
C ARG A 138 31.87 3.40 -9.70
N ALA A 139 31.02 3.16 -10.70
CA ALA A 139 31.42 3.11 -12.10
C ALA A 139 32.00 4.47 -12.56
N MET A 140 31.60 5.57 -11.92
CA MET A 140 32.14 6.91 -12.15
C MET A 140 33.31 7.30 -11.21
N LYS A 141 33.59 6.57 -10.13
CA LYS A 141 34.65 6.90 -9.15
C LYS A 141 35.28 5.67 -8.51
N SER A 142 36.60 5.55 -8.65
CA SER A 142 37.51 4.81 -7.77
C SER A 142 38.48 5.78 -7.07
N PRO A 143 39.18 5.43 -5.97
CA PRO A 143 38.74 4.87 -4.67
C PRO A 143 39.29 5.71 -3.46
N LEU A 144 39.02 5.25 -2.22
CA LEU A 144 39.49 5.69 -0.86
C LEU A 144 38.42 6.46 -0.05
N GLY A 145 38.08 6.15 1.21
CA GLY A 145 38.47 5.12 2.18
C GLY A 145 37.69 5.42 3.49
N ASN A 146 37.21 4.42 4.25
CA ASN A 146 36.33 4.65 5.41
C ASN A 146 36.66 3.74 6.62
N ALA A 147 37.14 4.35 7.70
CA ALA A 147 37.34 3.71 9.01
C ALA A 147 36.51 4.34 10.16
N GLY A 148 35.84 5.49 9.95
CA GLY A 148 35.14 6.25 11.01
C GLY A 148 33.69 5.85 11.31
N LEU A 149 33.09 4.96 10.50
CA LEU A 149 31.64 4.72 10.49
C LEU A 149 31.10 3.96 11.73
N LEU A 150 31.94 3.24 12.48
CA LEU A 150 31.47 2.36 13.56
C LEU A 150 31.19 3.09 14.88
N ALA A 151 31.79 4.26 15.13
CA ALA A 151 31.59 5.01 16.37
C ALA A 151 30.30 5.85 16.36
N GLU A 152 29.82 6.23 15.17
CA GLU A 152 28.67 7.12 14.99
C GLU A 152 27.31 6.39 15.11
N GLU A 153 27.29 5.08 14.84
CA GLU A 153 26.10 4.23 14.91
C GLU A 153 25.58 4.07 16.35
N LEU A 154 26.50 4.08 17.32
CA LEU A 154 26.21 3.93 18.76
C LEU A 154 25.58 5.21 19.35
N THR A 155 26.02 6.39 18.92
CA THR A 155 25.42 7.68 19.31
C THR A 155 24.06 7.91 18.65
N LYS A 156 23.86 7.45 17.42
CA LYS A 156 22.58 7.52 16.69
C LYS A 156 21.47 6.65 17.29
N ARG A 157 21.80 5.54 17.96
CA ARG A 157 20.83 4.71 18.69
C ARG A 157 20.35 5.36 19.99
N ALA A 158 21.21 6.12 20.68
CA ALA A 158 20.84 6.81 21.91
C ALA A 158 19.88 7.99 21.68
N LYS A 159 20.12 8.81 20.63
CA LYS A 159 19.26 9.99 20.32
C LYS A 159 17.87 9.61 19.78
N ARG A 160 17.76 8.52 19.00
CA ARG A 160 16.47 8.01 18.52
C ARG A 160 15.51 7.57 19.63
N LYS A 161 16.03 7.19 20.80
CA LYS A 161 15.23 6.80 21.97
C LYS A 161 14.63 8.01 22.73
N ALA A 162 15.04 9.25 22.40
CA ALA A 162 14.70 10.47 23.14
C ALA A 162 13.77 11.45 22.38
N GLY A 163 13.25 11.10 21.20
CA GLY A 163 12.18 11.86 20.52
C GLY A 163 12.56 13.24 19.96
N LEU A 164 13.84 13.62 19.93
CA LEU A 164 14.32 14.84 19.29
C LEU A 164 14.51 14.61 17.78
N ALA A 165 14.28 15.66 16.97
CA ALA A 165 14.56 15.67 15.53
C ALA A 165 15.92 15.04 15.21
N SER A 166 16.05 14.42 14.03
CA SER A 166 17.16 13.51 13.66
C SER A 166 18.56 14.02 13.99
N GLY A 167 18.74 15.34 14.13
CA GLY A 167 20.00 15.99 14.49
C GLY A 167 21.06 15.79 13.42
N LEU A 168 20.64 15.43 12.21
CA LEU A 168 21.50 15.15 11.08
C LEU A 168 22.10 16.47 10.61
N THR A 169 23.42 16.60 10.70
CA THR A 169 24.16 17.69 10.09
C THR A 169 25.33 17.12 9.31
N LEU A 170 25.56 17.64 8.10
CA LEU A 170 26.75 17.34 7.33
C LEU A 170 27.89 18.33 7.63
N GLN A 171 27.63 19.34 8.47
CA GLN A 171 28.61 20.35 8.86
C GLN A 171 29.78 19.68 9.60
N GLY A 172 31.01 20.00 9.19
CA GLY A 172 32.24 19.35 9.67
C GLY A 172 32.65 18.10 8.89
N ASN A 173 31.75 17.49 8.11
CA ASN A 173 32.03 16.32 7.25
C ASN A 173 32.12 16.67 5.76
N ILE A 174 31.79 17.91 5.39
CA ILE A 174 31.84 18.43 4.02
C ILE A 174 32.64 19.73 3.96
N HIS A 175 33.20 20.02 2.79
CA HIS A 175 33.94 21.26 2.57
C HIS A 175 33.07 22.50 2.86
N PRO A 176 33.59 23.57 3.50
CA PRO A 176 32.81 24.74 3.88
C PRO A 176 32.06 25.40 2.72
N GLU A 177 32.66 25.45 1.52
CA GLU A 177 31.99 25.99 0.32
C GLU A 177 30.77 25.17 -0.14
N LEU A 178 30.68 23.90 0.28
CA LEU A 178 29.54 23.01 0.00
C LEU A 178 28.51 23.00 1.14
N ALA A 179 28.68 23.81 2.19
CA ALA A 179 27.79 23.84 3.35
C ALA A 179 26.32 24.01 2.96
N GLN A 180 26.01 24.94 2.03
CA GLN A 180 24.65 25.15 1.54
C GLN A 180 24.09 23.90 0.85
N SER A 181 24.89 23.21 0.03
CA SER A 181 24.49 21.96 -0.62
C SER A 181 24.32 20.83 0.39
N GLY A 182 25.13 20.82 1.46
CA GLY A 182 24.96 19.93 2.60
C GLY A 182 23.65 20.14 3.34
N ASP A 183 23.31 21.39 3.64
CA ASP A 183 22.05 21.74 4.29
C ASP A 183 20.83 21.38 3.42
N LEU A 184 20.92 21.58 2.10
CA LEU A 184 19.89 21.12 1.16
C LEU A 184 19.77 19.58 1.16
N THR A 185 20.89 18.87 1.28
CA THR A 185 20.92 17.41 1.35
C THR A 185 20.29 16.89 2.64
N VAL A 186 20.60 17.52 3.79
CA VAL A 186 19.96 17.22 5.08
C VAL A 186 18.45 17.44 5.00
N LYS A 187 18.02 18.62 4.50
CA LYS A 187 16.59 18.93 4.29
C LYS A 187 15.89 17.91 3.39
N ALA A 188 16.57 17.44 2.35
CA ALA A 188 16.03 16.39 1.49
C ALA A 188 15.88 15.06 2.26
N ILE A 189 16.88 14.64 3.03
CA ILE A 189 16.84 13.41 3.85
C ILE A 189 15.72 13.49 4.90
N GLU A 190 15.52 14.63 5.55
CA GLU A 190 14.44 14.81 6.52
C GLU A 190 13.05 14.74 5.87
N GLN A 191 12.91 15.19 4.63
CA GLN A 191 11.68 15.00 3.85
C GLN A 191 11.44 13.53 3.46
N PHE A 192 12.50 12.71 3.40
CA PHE A 192 12.42 11.27 3.13
C PHE A 192 11.98 10.45 4.36
N ASP A 193 12.20 10.94 5.58
CA ASP A 193 11.74 10.29 6.82
C ASP A 193 10.26 10.57 7.15
N GLU A 194 9.54 11.22 6.22
CA GLU A 194 8.12 11.46 6.37
C GLU A 194 7.31 10.19 6.08
N GLN A 195 6.84 9.51 7.12
CA GLN A 195 5.97 8.33 7.00
C GLN A 195 4.76 8.55 6.09
N PHE A 196 4.25 9.79 6.00
CA PHE A 196 3.19 10.16 5.06
C PHE A 196 3.61 9.97 3.60
N VAL A 197 4.82 10.39 3.24
CA VAL A 197 5.42 10.22 1.91
C VAL A 197 5.67 8.75 1.63
N LEU A 198 6.31 8.05 2.56
CA LEU A 198 6.67 6.63 2.41
C LEU A 198 5.44 5.74 2.20
N LYS A 199 4.32 6.01 2.89
CA LYS A 199 3.06 5.31 2.64
C LYS A 199 2.59 5.44 1.18
N ARG A 200 2.62 6.64 0.62
CA ARG A 200 2.14 6.91 -0.75
C ARG A 200 3.07 6.30 -1.81
N VAL A 201 4.38 6.30 -1.56
CA VAL A 201 5.35 5.58 -2.39
C VAL A 201 5.05 4.07 -2.37
N ALA A 202 4.77 3.50 -1.20
CA ALA A 202 4.43 2.09 -1.07
C ALA A 202 3.10 1.75 -1.77
N ASP A 203 2.08 2.60 -1.64
CA ASP A 203 0.79 2.41 -2.33
C ASP A 203 0.97 2.44 -3.86
N CYS A 204 1.79 3.37 -4.40
CA CYS A 204 2.17 3.34 -5.82
C CYS A 204 2.88 2.05 -6.23
N ALA A 205 3.81 1.55 -5.41
CA ALA A 205 4.53 0.31 -5.69
C ALA A 205 3.60 -0.91 -5.69
N ILE A 206 2.64 -0.96 -4.77
CA ILE A 206 1.60 -2.00 -4.72
C ILE A 206 0.76 -1.99 -6.00
N ASP A 207 0.28 -0.81 -6.43
CA ASP A 207 -0.51 -0.69 -7.66
C ASP A 207 0.30 -1.06 -8.92
N LEU A 208 1.56 -0.64 -9.02
CA LEU A 208 2.45 -1.01 -10.13
C LEU A 208 2.68 -2.52 -10.20
N TYR A 209 2.97 -3.16 -9.07
CA TYR A 209 3.13 -4.62 -9.03
C TYR A 209 1.83 -5.34 -9.39
N ALA A 210 0.69 -4.86 -8.87
CA ALA A 210 -0.63 -5.39 -9.23
C ALA A 210 -0.88 -5.33 -10.74
N MET A 211 -0.60 -4.19 -11.38
CA MET A 211 -0.72 -4.02 -12.83
C MET A 211 0.15 -5.02 -13.59
N GLY A 212 1.43 -5.13 -13.23
CA GLY A 212 2.37 -6.06 -13.90
C GLY A 212 1.92 -7.52 -13.79
N VAL A 213 1.44 -7.91 -12.61
CA VAL A 213 0.94 -9.26 -12.32
C VAL A 213 -0.29 -9.60 -13.18
N VAL A 214 -1.30 -8.73 -13.24
CA VAL A 214 -2.52 -9.00 -14.02
C VAL A 214 -2.28 -8.95 -15.53
N LEU A 215 -1.41 -8.04 -15.99
CA LEU A 215 -0.96 -7.99 -17.38
C LEU A 215 -0.31 -9.31 -17.79
N SER A 216 0.59 -9.84 -16.95
CA SER A 216 1.26 -11.12 -17.19
C SER A 216 0.26 -12.28 -17.29
N ARG A 217 -0.65 -12.41 -16.31
CA ARG A 217 -1.65 -13.49 -16.29
C ARG A 217 -2.60 -13.41 -17.48
N ALA A 218 -3.19 -12.24 -17.74
CA ALA A 218 -4.14 -12.06 -18.84
C ALA A 218 -3.47 -12.26 -20.20
N SER A 219 -2.23 -11.79 -20.38
CA SER A 219 -1.45 -12.02 -21.60
C SER A 219 -1.22 -13.50 -21.86
N ARG A 220 -0.77 -14.25 -20.83
CA ARG A 220 -0.60 -15.71 -20.94
C ARG A 220 -1.91 -16.40 -21.31
N SER A 221 -3.01 -16.01 -20.66
CA SER A 221 -4.33 -16.55 -20.94
C SER A 221 -4.79 -16.32 -22.38
N LEU A 222 -4.55 -15.12 -22.92
CA LEU A 222 -4.83 -14.78 -24.32
C LEU A 222 -3.95 -15.59 -25.28
N SER A 223 -2.65 -15.69 -25.02
CA SER A 223 -1.72 -16.47 -25.85
C SER A 223 -2.05 -17.96 -25.90
N GLN A 224 -2.57 -18.51 -24.80
CA GLN A 224 -2.95 -19.92 -24.70
C GLN A 224 -4.38 -20.20 -25.16
N GLY A 225 -5.15 -19.17 -25.52
CA GLY A 225 -6.54 -19.33 -25.96
C GLY A 225 -7.47 -19.89 -24.86
N HIS A 226 -7.23 -19.55 -23.60
CA HIS A 226 -8.08 -20.03 -22.50
C HIS A 226 -9.53 -19.53 -22.66
N PRO A 227 -10.54 -20.32 -22.25
CA PRO A 227 -11.95 -19.92 -22.36
C PRO A 227 -12.29 -18.60 -21.63
N SER A 228 -11.59 -18.31 -20.53
CA SER A 228 -11.77 -17.09 -19.74
C SER A 228 -10.96 -15.89 -20.23
N ALA A 229 -10.14 -16.03 -21.29
CA ALA A 229 -9.14 -15.03 -21.65
C ALA A 229 -9.71 -13.64 -21.95
N GLN A 230 -10.89 -13.55 -22.57
CA GLN A 230 -11.52 -12.26 -22.84
C GLN A 230 -12.06 -11.60 -21.57
N HIS A 231 -12.53 -12.38 -20.59
CA HIS A 231 -12.92 -11.85 -19.29
C HIS A 231 -11.69 -11.38 -18.50
N GLU A 232 -10.60 -12.16 -18.51
CA GLU A 232 -9.33 -11.78 -17.87
C GLU A 232 -8.73 -10.52 -18.48
N LYS A 233 -8.85 -10.34 -19.81
CA LYS A 233 -8.51 -9.08 -20.49
C LYS A 233 -9.32 -7.90 -19.94
N MET A 234 -10.64 -8.04 -19.83
CA MET A 234 -11.52 -6.98 -19.31
C MET A 234 -11.19 -6.61 -17.86
N LEU A 235 -10.93 -7.61 -17.01
CA LEU A 235 -10.48 -7.39 -15.63
C LEU A 235 -9.15 -6.63 -15.58
N CYS A 236 -8.19 -7.04 -16.42
CA CYS A 236 -6.88 -6.40 -16.51
C CYS A 236 -6.98 -4.94 -16.99
N GLU A 237 -7.72 -4.67 -18.06
CA GLU A 237 -7.88 -3.32 -18.61
C GLU A 237 -8.53 -2.40 -17.60
N THR A 238 -9.61 -2.85 -16.94
CA THR A 238 -10.33 -2.06 -15.94
C THR A 238 -9.46 -1.79 -14.72
N TRP A 239 -8.74 -2.81 -14.22
CA TRP A 239 -7.80 -2.64 -13.11
C TRP A 239 -6.70 -1.63 -13.42
N CYS A 240 -6.08 -1.74 -14.59
CA CYS A 240 -4.95 -0.89 -14.98
C CYS A 240 -5.34 0.58 -15.13
N VAL A 241 -6.55 0.88 -15.63
CA VAL A 241 -7.05 2.26 -15.70
C VAL A 241 -7.17 2.86 -14.29
N GLU A 242 -7.85 2.17 -13.38
CA GLU A 242 -8.05 2.71 -12.02
C GLU A 242 -6.75 2.76 -11.21
N ALA A 243 -5.87 1.78 -11.37
CA ALA A 243 -4.55 1.76 -10.72
C ALA A 243 -3.68 2.93 -11.21
N HIS A 244 -3.69 3.22 -12.52
CA HIS A 244 -3.01 4.37 -13.09
C HIS A 244 -3.49 5.70 -12.48
N ASP A 245 -4.81 5.86 -12.32
CA ASP A 245 -5.39 7.06 -11.72
C ASP A 245 -4.97 7.23 -10.25
N ARG A 246 -4.94 6.14 -9.47
CA ARG A 246 -4.46 6.14 -8.08
C ARG A 246 -2.98 6.54 -8.00
N ILE A 247 -2.13 5.92 -8.81
CA ILE A 247 -0.69 6.25 -8.88
C ILE A 247 -0.50 7.72 -9.23
N THR A 248 -1.20 8.21 -10.26
CA THR A 248 -1.08 9.61 -10.72
C THR A 248 -1.48 10.60 -9.62
N ARG A 249 -2.57 10.32 -8.91
CA ARG A 249 -3.02 11.14 -7.77
C ARG A 249 -1.99 11.14 -6.64
N ASP A 250 -1.46 9.98 -6.29
CA ASP A 250 -0.51 9.86 -5.18
C ASP A 250 0.82 10.55 -5.52
N LEU A 251 1.32 10.41 -6.75
CA LEU A 251 2.52 11.13 -7.23
C LEU A 251 2.33 12.65 -7.25
N ARG A 252 1.15 13.15 -7.63
CA ARG A 252 0.82 14.59 -7.53
C ARG A 252 0.85 15.07 -6.08
N THR A 253 0.29 14.27 -5.17
CA THR A 253 0.29 14.56 -3.73
C THR A 253 1.71 14.66 -3.17
N LEU A 254 2.65 13.84 -3.65
CA LEU A 254 4.05 13.91 -3.21
C LEU A 254 4.77 15.21 -3.58
N ARG A 255 4.31 15.92 -4.62
CA ARG A 255 4.99 17.11 -5.17
C ARG A 255 4.33 18.43 -4.79
N SER A 256 3.11 18.41 -4.25
CA SER A 256 2.31 19.60 -4.01
C SER A 256 2.68 20.31 -2.70
N SER A 257 2.81 21.64 -2.74
CA SER A 257 2.98 22.48 -1.54
C SER A 257 1.77 22.39 -0.60
N GLN A 258 0.56 22.22 -1.15
CA GLN A 258 -0.65 22.02 -0.38
C GLN A 258 -0.60 20.71 0.44
N SER A 259 0.03 19.67 -0.11
CA SER A 259 0.18 18.39 0.59
C SER A 259 1.16 18.49 1.76
N ARG A 260 2.19 19.35 1.68
CA ARG A 260 3.06 19.64 2.84
C ARG A 260 2.29 20.33 3.95
N GLN A 261 1.45 21.32 3.62
CA GLN A 261 0.58 21.97 4.61
C GLN A 261 -0.37 20.96 5.24
N LEU A 262 -0.94 20.04 4.44
CA LEU A 262 -1.78 18.96 4.96
C LEU A 262 -1.03 18.09 5.97
N PHE A 263 0.20 17.68 5.69
CA PHE A 263 0.99 16.87 6.62
C PHE A 263 1.32 17.61 7.93
N ASN A 264 1.61 18.91 7.85
CA ASN A 264 1.79 19.75 9.03
C ASN A 264 0.50 19.81 9.87
N ASN A 265 -0.65 20.00 9.24
CA ASN A 265 -1.95 20.00 9.92
C ASN A 265 -2.23 18.65 10.59
N LEU A 266 -1.98 17.53 9.90
CA LEU A 266 -2.17 16.18 10.47
C LEU A 266 -1.31 15.96 11.73
N ARG A 267 -0.05 16.41 11.72
CA ARG A 267 0.84 16.35 12.90
C ARG A 267 0.28 17.18 14.05
N ALA A 268 -0.12 18.43 13.78
CA ALA A 268 -0.64 19.34 14.79
C ALA A 268 -1.95 18.83 15.40
N ILE A 269 -2.88 18.33 14.57
CA ILE A 269 -4.15 17.74 15.03
C ILE A 269 -3.86 16.53 15.93
N SER A 270 -2.98 15.63 15.49
CA SER A 270 -2.62 14.45 16.28
C SER A 270 -2.00 14.82 17.62
N ALA A 271 -1.10 15.81 17.66
CA ALA A 271 -0.47 16.27 18.89
C ALA A 271 -1.52 16.82 19.87
N ALA A 272 -2.43 17.67 19.38
CA ALA A 272 -3.49 18.24 20.20
C ALA A 272 -4.46 17.17 20.74
N VAL A 273 -4.83 16.18 19.94
CA VAL A 273 -5.69 15.06 20.38
C VAL A 273 -5.00 14.23 21.46
N VAL A 274 -3.70 13.97 21.33
CA VAL A 274 -2.93 13.21 22.33
C VAL A 274 -2.78 14.01 23.62
N GLU A 275 -2.45 15.29 23.54
CA GLU A 275 -2.34 16.17 24.70
C GLU A 275 -3.67 16.28 25.47
N ASN A 276 -4.78 16.32 24.75
CA ASN A 276 -6.13 16.34 25.32
C ASN A 276 -6.65 14.96 25.78
N GLY A 277 -5.96 13.86 25.44
CA GLY A 277 -6.41 12.50 25.74
C GLY A 277 -7.66 12.05 24.95
N GLY A 278 -8.01 12.74 23.87
CA GLY A 278 -9.24 12.50 23.11
C GLY A 278 -9.59 13.65 22.15
N VAL A 279 -10.80 13.61 21.59
CA VAL A 279 -11.30 14.66 20.68
C VAL A 279 -11.23 16.03 21.38
N VAL A 280 -10.55 16.98 20.75
CA VAL A 280 -10.29 18.33 21.32
C VAL A 280 -11.54 19.21 21.31
N SER A 281 -12.29 19.17 20.21
CA SER A 281 -13.47 20.00 20.04
C SER A 281 -14.62 19.48 20.92
N PRO A 282 -15.28 20.33 21.70
CA PRO A 282 -16.53 19.96 22.36
C PRO A 282 -17.62 19.72 21.31
N HIS A 283 -18.73 19.13 21.75
CA HIS A 283 -19.95 19.10 20.94
C HIS A 283 -20.32 20.54 20.50
N PRO A 284 -20.91 20.76 19.30
CA PRO A 284 -21.26 22.11 18.83
C PRO A 284 -22.16 22.93 19.76
N LEU A 285 -22.83 22.29 20.74
CA LEU A 285 -23.63 22.96 21.77
C LEU A 285 -22.81 23.46 22.97
N GLY A 286 -21.55 23.04 23.11
CA GLY A 286 -20.61 23.57 24.10
C GLY A 286 -20.80 23.09 25.54
N PHE A 287 -21.67 22.11 25.79
CA PHE A 287 -21.89 21.46 27.09
C PHE A 287 -22.14 19.96 26.93
#